data_AF-A0A8C7WS05-F1
#
_entry.id   AF-A0A8C7WS05-F1
#
_cell.length_a   1.000
_cell.length_b   1.000
_cell.length_c   1.000
_cell.angle_alpha   90.00
_cell.angle_beta   90.00
_cell.angle_gamma   90.00
#
_symmetry.space_group_name_H-M   'P 1'
#
loop_
_entity.id
_entity.type
_entity.pdbx_description
1 polymer ?
#
loop_
_entity_poly.entity_id
_entity_poly.type
_entity_poly.pdbx_seq_one_letter_code
_entity_poly.pdbx_strand_id
1 'polypeptide(L)'
;MKTDNKKQGAYKNQASNFDYKNNGIYDRGHLCPRSYGSTPTAKTSTFTLTNVVPQVESFNQGSWEKMETCVKCFMEKFCKNNNGVTEGYVVTGAQPGTEKLKNRVNIPSLMWSAFCCYSDDQKEWLASAHWGENVPDEPKDKYLQTKSLNDLNEAMNKLYKDLKEKTFSVFPGTKCPPDMNVAMSYPKLDKSCKCPPPTFKQRQTK
;
A
#
# COMPACT_ATOMS: atom_id res chain seq x y z
N MET A 1 -34.47 25.29 -4.13
CA MET A 1 -33.01 25.31 -3.94
C MET A 1 -32.69 24.99 -2.50
N LYS A 2 -32.24 23.76 -2.21
CA LYS A 2 -31.78 23.40 -0.86
C LYS A 2 -30.37 23.96 -0.70
N THR A 3 -30.17 24.76 0.32
CA THR A 3 -28.88 25.33 0.72
C THR A 3 -27.92 24.20 1.06
N ASP A 4 -26.95 23.93 0.18
CA ASP A 4 -25.83 23.04 0.49
C ASP A 4 -25.02 23.68 1.62
N ASN A 5 -25.00 23.03 2.78
CA ASN A 5 -24.16 23.31 3.95
C ASN A 5 -22.66 23.07 3.67
N LYS A 6 -22.14 23.57 2.53
CA LYS A 6 -20.77 23.40 2.06
C LYS A 6 -19.75 24.28 2.80
N LYS A 7 -20.16 25.10 3.77
CA LYS A 7 -19.27 26.07 4.43
C LYS A 7 -18.81 25.73 5.85
N GLN A 8 -19.40 24.79 6.58
CA GLN A 8 -18.93 24.44 7.94
C GLN A 8 -19.48 23.06 8.31
N GLY A 9 -18.60 22.08 8.51
CA GLY A 9 -19.02 20.73 8.86
C GLY A 9 -17.83 19.88 9.24
N ALA A 10 -17.19 20.23 10.35
CA ALA A 10 -16.21 19.37 10.98
C ALA A 10 -16.93 18.12 11.51
N TYR A 11 -16.86 17.00 10.80
CA TYR A 11 -17.34 15.72 11.33
C TYR A 11 -16.60 15.40 12.63
N LYS A 12 -17.28 14.95 13.68
CA LYS A 12 -16.63 14.80 15.00
C LYS A 12 -15.45 13.82 14.98
N ASN A 13 -15.63 12.67 14.33
CA ASN A 13 -14.68 11.55 14.34
C ASN A 13 -14.09 11.26 12.94
N GLN A 14 -14.22 12.19 11.99
CA GLN A 14 -13.76 12.01 10.62
C GLN A 14 -13.16 13.31 10.07
N ALA A 15 -12.18 13.16 9.18
CA ALA A 15 -11.63 14.28 8.45
C ALA A 15 -12.62 14.86 7.44
N SER A 16 -12.44 16.15 7.15
CA SER A 16 -13.15 16.90 6.13
C SER A 16 -12.14 17.48 5.13
N ASN A 17 -12.62 17.92 3.96
CA ASN A 17 -11.75 18.60 2.98
C ASN A 17 -11.09 19.86 3.56
N PHE A 18 -11.69 20.48 4.58
CA PHE A 18 -11.12 21.65 5.24
C PHE A 18 -9.84 21.29 6.00
N ASP A 19 -9.77 20.10 6.60
CA ASP A 19 -8.61 19.67 7.40
C ASP A 19 -7.32 19.59 6.56
N TYR A 20 -7.46 19.28 5.26
CA TYR A 20 -6.36 19.19 4.29
C TYR A 20 -6.13 20.45 3.44
N LYS A 21 -6.77 21.60 3.76
CA LYS A 21 -6.45 22.86 3.06
C LYS A 21 -5.17 23.49 3.64
N ASN A 22 -4.28 24.00 2.78
CA ASN A 22 -3.01 24.64 3.16
C ASN A 22 -2.16 23.72 4.05
N ASN A 23 -2.04 22.46 3.65
CA ASN A 23 -1.39 21.38 4.38
C ASN A 23 0.14 21.32 4.20
N GLY A 24 0.77 22.38 3.70
CA GLY A 24 2.23 22.47 3.60
C GLY A 24 2.81 21.39 2.69
N ILE A 25 3.76 20.62 3.21
CA ILE A 25 4.45 19.54 2.50
C ILE A 25 3.67 18.21 2.44
N TYR A 26 2.44 18.18 2.92
CA TYR A 26 1.66 16.95 3.01
C TYR A 26 0.69 16.85 1.85
N ASP A 27 0.64 15.69 1.20
CA ASP A 27 -0.39 15.28 0.28
C ASP A 27 -1.56 14.59 1.00
N ARG A 28 -2.65 14.40 0.24
CA ARG A 28 -3.70 13.43 0.57
C ARG A 28 -3.25 12.03 0.15
N GLY A 29 -2.38 11.42 0.95
CA GLY A 29 -1.85 10.08 0.72
C GLY A 29 -2.94 9.03 0.88
N HIS A 30 -3.17 8.22 -0.17
CA HIS A 30 -4.18 7.17 -0.12
C HIS A 30 -3.60 5.92 0.55
N LEU A 31 -4.33 5.29 1.46
CA LEU A 31 -3.94 4.01 2.03
C LEU A 31 -4.14 2.87 1.03
N CYS A 32 -5.36 2.77 0.47
CA CYS A 32 -5.68 1.92 -0.67
C CYS A 32 -5.60 2.76 -1.96
N PRO A 33 -4.62 2.52 -2.85
CA PRO A 33 -4.42 3.37 -4.01
C PRO A 33 -5.50 3.16 -5.07
N ARG A 34 -5.89 4.26 -5.72
CA ARG A 34 -6.82 4.25 -6.85
C ARG A 34 -6.40 3.26 -7.95
N SER A 35 -5.09 3.11 -8.17
CA SER A 35 -4.53 2.30 -9.25
C SER A 35 -4.89 0.81 -9.15
N TYR A 36 -5.26 0.32 -7.96
CA TYR A 36 -5.62 -1.08 -7.71
C TYR A 36 -7.09 -1.38 -7.98
N GLY A 37 -7.94 -0.36 -8.07
CA GLY A 37 -9.35 -0.52 -8.40
C GLY A 37 -9.55 -1.02 -9.84
N SER A 38 -10.28 -2.11 -10.01
CA SER A 38 -10.58 -2.70 -11.33
C SER A 38 -11.74 -2.01 -12.06
N THR A 39 -12.68 -1.40 -11.33
CA THR A 39 -13.86 -0.71 -11.88
C THR A 39 -13.84 0.81 -11.60
N PRO A 40 -14.56 1.64 -12.38
CA PRO A 40 -14.69 3.07 -12.08
C PRO A 40 -15.25 3.36 -10.68
N THR A 41 -16.20 2.53 -10.21
CA THR A 41 -16.77 2.64 -8.86
C THR A 41 -15.72 2.34 -7.79
N ALA A 42 -14.96 1.25 -7.95
CA ALA A 42 -13.88 0.91 -7.02
C ALA A 42 -12.78 1.98 -6.98
N LYS A 43 -12.43 2.56 -8.14
CA LYS A 43 -11.48 3.68 -8.21
C LYS A 43 -12.02 4.90 -7.46
N THR A 44 -13.29 5.25 -7.69
CA THR A 44 -13.91 6.42 -7.06
C THR A 44 -14.04 6.27 -5.54
N SER A 45 -14.31 5.05 -5.03
CA SER A 45 -14.43 4.81 -3.58
C SER A 45 -13.13 5.04 -2.81
N THR A 46 -11.96 4.99 -3.47
CA THR A 46 -10.66 5.26 -2.82
C THR A 46 -10.48 6.72 -2.40
N PHE A 47 -11.23 7.67 -2.99
CA PHE A 47 -11.09 9.11 -2.71
C PHE A 47 -11.79 9.56 -1.41
N THR A 48 -12.34 8.62 -0.63
CA THR A 48 -12.93 8.93 0.68
C THR A 48 -11.85 9.30 1.68
N LEU A 49 -12.12 10.28 2.56
CA LEU A 49 -11.13 10.70 3.57
C LEU A 49 -10.90 9.68 4.69
N THR A 50 -11.70 8.62 4.76
CA THR A 50 -11.43 7.44 5.60
C THR A 50 -10.30 6.56 5.05
N ASN A 51 -9.90 6.77 3.79
CA ASN A 51 -8.81 6.09 3.11
C ASN A 51 -7.59 7.02 2.89
N VAL A 52 -7.55 8.19 3.55
CA VAL A 52 -6.53 9.21 3.32
C VAL A 52 -5.82 9.58 4.63
N VAL A 53 -4.50 9.71 4.56
CA VAL A 53 -3.64 10.24 5.64
C VAL A 53 -2.79 11.41 5.12
N PRO A 54 -2.34 12.33 5.99
CA PRO A 54 -1.31 13.31 5.62
C PRO A 54 0.01 12.59 5.32
N GLN A 55 0.44 12.59 4.07
CA GLN A 55 1.66 11.90 3.65
C GLN A 55 2.63 12.91 3.06
N VAL A 56 3.91 12.87 3.44
CA VAL A 56 4.90 13.82 2.91
C VAL A 56 4.96 13.70 1.39
N GLU A 57 4.89 14.82 0.69
CA GLU A 57 4.73 14.92 -0.77
C GLU A 57 5.80 14.10 -1.51
N SER A 58 7.07 14.27 -1.15
CA SER A 58 8.17 13.54 -1.79
C SER A 58 8.19 12.05 -1.45
N PHE A 59 7.60 11.62 -0.33
CA PHE A 59 7.43 10.21 0.00
C PHE A 59 6.25 9.60 -0.78
N ASN A 60 5.11 10.29 -0.80
CA ASN A 60 3.89 9.90 -1.51
C ASN A 60 4.13 9.74 -3.02
N GLN A 61 4.65 10.78 -3.67
CA GLN A 61 4.93 10.81 -5.12
C GLN A 61 6.29 10.17 -5.48
N GLY A 62 7.05 9.73 -4.47
CA GLY A 62 8.38 9.15 -4.64
C GLY A 62 8.37 7.65 -4.39
N SER A 63 9.02 7.23 -3.32
CA SER A 63 9.22 5.81 -3.02
C SER A 63 7.92 5.03 -2.76
N TRP A 64 6.87 5.70 -2.25
CA TRP A 64 5.57 5.06 -2.02
C TRP A 64 4.84 4.75 -3.34
N GLU A 65 4.67 5.74 -4.23
CA GLU A 65 4.08 5.52 -5.56
C GLU A 65 4.83 4.45 -6.37
N LYS A 66 6.17 4.49 -6.32
CA LYS A 66 7.01 3.47 -6.99
C LYS A 66 6.73 2.08 -6.43
N MET A 67 6.66 1.93 -5.10
CA MET A 67 6.29 0.67 -4.45
C MET A 67 4.91 0.19 -4.89
N GLU A 68 3.89 1.07 -4.87
CA GLU A 68 2.53 0.72 -5.27
C GLU A 68 2.47 0.24 -6.72
N THR A 69 3.21 0.92 -7.61
CA THR A 69 3.33 0.59 -9.04
C THR A 69 4.00 -0.77 -9.24
N CYS A 70 5.12 -1.00 -8.55
CA CYS A 70 5.85 -2.26 -8.58
C CYS A 70 4.97 -3.44 -8.10
N VAL A 71 4.28 -3.28 -6.97
CA VAL A 71 3.38 -4.31 -6.40
C VAL A 71 2.21 -4.59 -7.35
N LYS A 72 1.62 -3.56 -7.97
CA LYS A 72 0.57 -3.76 -8.98
C LYS A 72 1.05 -4.58 -10.17
N CYS A 73 2.17 -4.18 -10.77
CA CYS A 73 2.76 -4.87 -11.93
C CYS A 73 3.10 -6.34 -11.56
N PHE A 74 3.56 -6.59 -10.34
CA PHE A 74 3.77 -7.94 -9.83
C PHE A 74 2.47 -8.74 -9.75
N MET A 75 1.44 -8.20 -9.09
CA MET A 75 0.17 -8.91 -8.91
C MET A 75 -0.52 -9.19 -10.25
N GLU A 76 -0.54 -8.21 -11.17
CA GLU A 76 -1.12 -8.39 -12.50
C GLU A 76 -0.45 -9.51 -13.31
N LYS A 77 0.81 -9.81 -13.01
CA LYS A 77 1.59 -10.84 -13.70
C LYS A 77 1.49 -12.21 -13.03
N PHE A 78 1.65 -12.29 -11.72
CA PHE A 78 1.84 -13.57 -11.02
C PHE A 78 0.65 -14.01 -10.19
N CYS A 79 -0.22 -13.10 -9.76
CA CYS A 79 -1.36 -13.43 -8.93
C CYS A 79 -2.57 -13.84 -9.76
N LYS A 80 -2.41 -14.83 -10.64
CA LYS A 80 -3.51 -15.39 -11.44
C LYS A 80 -4.15 -16.55 -10.71
N ASN A 81 -5.46 -16.53 -10.52
CA ASN A 81 -6.19 -17.70 -10.04
C ASN A 81 -6.42 -18.73 -11.17
N ASN A 82 -7.08 -19.83 -10.85
CA ASN A 82 -7.35 -20.94 -11.79
C ASN A 82 -8.22 -20.55 -13.01
N ASN A 83 -8.85 -19.38 -12.98
CA ASN A 83 -9.60 -18.83 -14.12
C ASN A 83 -8.78 -17.82 -14.94
N GLY A 84 -7.48 -17.66 -14.64
CA GLY A 84 -6.61 -16.68 -15.29
C GLY A 84 -6.89 -15.23 -14.90
N VAL A 85 -7.67 -15.00 -13.83
CA VAL A 85 -8.03 -13.65 -13.34
C VAL A 85 -7.03 -13.22 -12.28
N THR A 86 -6.64 -11.93 -12.29
CA THR A 86 -5.81 -11.37 -11.22
C THR A 86 -6.60 -11.36 -9.90
N GLU A 87 -6.09 -12.04 -8.88
CA GLU A 87 -6.70 -12.12 -7.56
C GLU A 87 -5.62 -12.05 -6.49
N GLY A 88 -5.75 -11.09 -5.57
CA GLY A 88 -4.80 -10.88 -4.48
C GLY A 88 -5.41 -10.04 -3.37
N TYR A 89 -4.81 -10.16 -2.19
CA TYR A 89 -5.21 -9.47 -0.97
C TYR A 89 -4.14 -8.46 -0.61
N VAL A 90 -4.53 -7.23 -0.31
CA VAL A 90 -3.62 -6.15 0.12
C VAL A 90 -4.12 -5.58 1.43
N VAL A 91 -3.21 -5.43 2.38
CA VAL A 91 -3.47 -4.76 3.67
C VAL A 91 -2.45 -3.64 3.80
N THR A 92 -2.93 -2.46 4.15
CA THR A 92 -2.16 -1.22 4.26
C THR A 92 -2.49 -0.59 5.60
N GLY A 93 -1.51 0.10 6.18
CA GLY A 93 -1.70 0.75 7.46
C GLY A 93 -0.73 1.90 7.68
N ALA A 94 -1.06 2.71 8.68
CA ALA A 94 -0.27 3.85 9.08
C ALA A 94 -0.16 3.87 10.60
N GLN A 95 1.07 4.03 11.09
CA GLN A 95 1.34 4.21 12.52
C GLN A 95 1.12 5.69 12.87
N PRO A 96 0.31 5.99 13.89
CA PRO A 96 0.11 7.37 14.31
C PRO A 96 1.41 8.04 14.76
N GLY A 97 1.63 9.28 14.31
CA GLY A 97 2.71 10.14 14.80
C GLY A 97 2.26 11.05 15.94
N THR A 98 3.10 12.02 16.31
CA THR A 98 2.83 12.98 17.38
C THR A 98 2.08 14.22 16.89
N GLU A 99 2.24 14.58 15.61
CA GLU A 99 1.67 15.79 15.03
C GLU A 99 0.28 15.57 14.41
N LYS A 100 -0.44 16.69 14.19
CA LYS A 100 -1.78 16.69 13.60
C LYS A 100 -1.98 17.87 12.65
N LEU A 101 -2.55 17.61 11.47
CA LEU A 101 -3.11 18.68 10.65
C LEU A 101 -4.30 19.31 11.37
N LYS A 102 -4.21 20.63 11.61
CA LYS A 102 -5.25 21.45 12.24
C LYS A 102 -5.79 20.86 13.55
N ASN A 103 -4.92 20.20 14.32
CA ASN A 103 -5.25 19.50 15.57
C ASN A 103 -6.33 18.40 15.44
N ARG A 104 -6.62 17.94 14.23
CA ARG A 104 -7.75 17.03 13.95
C ARG A 104 -7.33 15.72 13.30
N VAL A 105 -6.44 15.78 12.31
CA VAL A 105 -6.01 14.60 11.55
C VAL A 105 -4.59 14.25 11.93
N ASN A 106 -4.36 13.05 12.47
CA ASN A 106 -3.01 12.60 12.82
C ASN A 106 -2.12 12.50 11.57
N ILE A 107 -0.90 13.01 11.70
CA ILE A 107 0.15 12.82 10.72
C ILE A 107 0.89 11.54 11.11
N PRO A 108 0.79 10.46 10.32
CA PRO A 108 1.46 9.22 10.65
C PRO A 108 2.97 9.39 10.60
N SER A 109 3.69 8.69 11.48
CA SER A 109 5.16 8.65 11.46
C SER A 109 5.69 7.56 10.51
N LEU A 110 4.91 6.52 10.25
CA LEU A 110 5.29 5.38 9.41
C LEU A 110 4.08 4.85 8.64
N MET A 111 4.31 4.39 7.42
CA MET A 111 3.33 3.70 6.59
C MET A 111 3.84 2.33 6.19
N TRP A 112 2.94 1.36 6.07
CA TRP A 112 3.25 -0.01 5.67
C TRP A 112 2.17 -0.61 4.76
N SER A 113 2.57 -1.54 3.91
CA SER A 113 1.71 -2.27 3.00
C SER A 113 2.21 -3.70 2.89
N ALA A 114 1.29 -4.65 2.76
CA ALA A 114 1.57 -6.05 2.52
C ALA A 114 0.56 -6.62 1.55
N PHE A 115 1.01 -7.55 0.70
CA PHE A 115 0.13 -8.29 -0.17
C PHE A 115 0.35 -9.79 -0.02
N CYS A 116 -0.69 -10.54 -0.40
CA CYS A 116 -0.64 -11.97 -0.53
C CYS A 116 -1.57 -12.44 -1.64
N CYS A 117 -1.14 -13.43 -2.42
CA CYS A 117 -1.96 -14.04 -3.46
C CYS A 117 -1.57 -15.48 -3.73
N TYR A 118 -2.46 -16.23 -4.37
CA TYR A 118 -2.11 -17.51 -4.97
C TYR A 118 -1.73 -17.31 -6.43
N SER A 119 -0.70 -18.00 -6.88
CA SER A 119 -0.28 -18.06 -8.28
C SER A 119 -0.59 -19.43 -8.85
N ASP A 120 -1.57 -19.52 -9.75
CA ASP A 120 -1.89 -20.76 -10.45
C ASP A 120 -0.76 -21.18 -11.41
N ASP A 121 -0.02 -20.22 -11.96
CA ASP A 121 1.12 -20.49 -12.84
C ASP A 121 2.30 -21.13 -12.09
N GLN A 122 2.59 -20.65 -10.87
CA GLN A 122 3.67 -21.16 -10.02
C GLN A 122 3.22 -22.28 -9.07
N LYS A 123 1.90 -22.50 -8.95
CA LYS A 123 1.26 -23.41 -8.00
C LYS A 123 1.63 -23.15 -6.54
N GLU A 124 1.90 -21.90 -6.18
CA GLU A 124 2.31 -21.49 -4.84
C GLU A 124 1.63 -20.19 -4.37
N TRP A 125 1.69 -19.93 -3.07
CA TRP A 125 1.30 -18.64 -2.51
C TRP A 125 2.49 -17.69 -2.54
N LEU A 126 2.23 -16.43 -2.86
CA LEU A 126 3.21 -15.35 -2.96
C LEU A 126 2.83 -14.25 -1.98
N ALA A 127 3.81 -13.73 -1.24
CA ALA A 127 3.57 -12.62 -0.32
C ALA A 127 4.80 -11.73 -0.14
N SER A 128 4.55 -10.46 0.19
CA SER A 128 5.60 -9.50 0.52
C SER A 128 5.04 -8.35 1.34
N ALA A 129 5.91 -7.68 2.07
CA ALA A 129 5.63 -6.43 2.77
C ALA A 129 6.64 -5.33 2.43
N HIS A 130 6.21 -4.09 2.67
CA HIS A 130 6.96 -2.86 2.50
C HIS A 130 6.56 -1.87 3.60
N TRP A 131 7.51 -1.07 4.11
CA TRP A 131 7.21 0.04 5.00
C TRP A 131 8.26 1.14 4.90
N GLY A 132 7.89 2.34 5.31
CA GLY A 132 8.77 3.51 5.32
C GLY A 132 8.28 4.58 6.29
N GLU A 133 9.22 5.36 6.81
CA GLU A 133 8.93 6.55 7.60
C GLU A 133 8.30 7.62 6.70
N ASN A 134 7.30 8.33 7.23
CA ASN A 134 6.60 9.41 6.53
C ASN A 134 7.41 10.72 6.59
N VAL A 135 8.61 10.68 6.01
CA VAL A 135 9.59 11.77 5.98
C VAL A 135 10.00 12.06 4.53
N PRO A 136 10.60 13.23 4.24
CA PRO A 136 11.05 13.52 2.88
C PRO A 136 11.99 12.44 2.33
N ASP A 137 11.76 12.04 1.09
CA ASP A 137 12.63 11.08 0.42
C ASP A 137 13.97 11.71 0.03
N GLU A 138 15.06 11.13 0.53
CA GLU A 138 16.44 11.41 0.11
C GLU A 138 17.21 10.09 -0.06
N PRO A 139 17.82 9.81 -1.24
CA PRO A 139 17.79 10.55 -2.51
C PRO A 139 16.47 10.38 -3.30
N LYS A 140 16.28 11.16 -4.39
CA LYS A 140 15.05 11.13 -5.23
C LYS A 140 14.74 9.76 -5.86
N ASP A 141 15.75 8.92 -6.03
CA ASP A 141 15.64 7.55 -6.50
C ASP A 141 15.49 6.53 -5.36
N LYS A 142 15.12 6.96 -4.16
CA LYS A 142 14.77 6.07 -3.06
C LYS A 142 13.63 5.11 -3.47
N TYR A 143 13.78 3.86 -3.03
CA TYR A 143 12.80 2.79 -3.16
C TYR A 143 12.58 2.15 -1.78
N LEU A 144 11.36 1.69 -1.54
CA LEU A 144 11.08 0.85 -0.38
C LEU A 144 11.59 -0.56 -0.62
N GLN A 145 12.28 -1.10 0.37
CA GLN A 145 12.79 -2.47 0.30
C GLN A 145 11.63 -3.46 0.40
N THR A 146 11.69 -4.50 -0.43
CA THR A 146 10.84 -5.69 -0.35
C THR A 146 11.30 -6.55 0.83
N LYS A 147 10.37 -6.86 1.72
CA LYS A 147 10.60 -7.61 2.97
C LYS A 147 9.56 -8.70 3.15
N SER A 148 9.82 -9.64 4.06
CA SER A 148 8.91 -10.75 4.34
C SER A 148 7.73 -10.31 5.21
N LEU A 149 6.69 -11.15 5.30
CA LEU A 149 5.59 -10.89 6.25
C LEU A 149 6.07 -11.03 7.70
N ASN A 150 7.02 -11.92 7.96
CA ASN A 150 7.65 -12.05 9.28
C ASN A 150 8.40 -10.78 9.68
N ASP A 151 9.17 -10.18 8.78
CA ASP A 151 9.87 -8.93 9.07
C ASP A 151 8.86 -7.82 9.42
N LEU A 152 7.73 -7.75 8.70
CA LEU A 152 6.66 -6.80 9.01
C LEU A 152 6.03 -7.10 10.36
N ASN A 153 5.70 -8.36 10.64
CA ASN A 153 5.09 -8.77 11.91
C ASN A 153 6.00 -8.42 13.09
N GLU A 154 7.30 -8.71 13.01
CA GLU A 154 8.28 -8.36 14.04
C GLU A 154 8.38 -6.85 14.23
N ALA A 155 8.47 -6.09 13.14
CA ALA A 155 8.53 -4.63 13.19
C ALA A 155 7.28 -4.04 13.87
N MET A 156 6.08 -4.48 13.47
CA MET A 156 4.82 -4.00 14.03
C MET A 156 4.64 -4.44 15.49
N ASN A 157 5.01 -5.67 15.85
CA ASN A 157 4.95 -6.13 17.25
C ASN A 157 5.89 -5.33 18.16
N LYS A 158 7.06 -4.91 17.66
CA LYS A 158 7.96 -4.02 18.40
C LYS A 158 7.35 -2.63 18.59
N LEU A 159 6.71 -2.09 17.54
CA LEU A 159 6.08 -0.77 17.56
C LEU A 159 4.86 -0.70 18.46
N TYR A 160 4.07 -1.77 18.50
CA TYR A 160 2.82 -1.85 19.26
C TYR A 160 2.96 -2.58 20.60
N LYS A 161 4.19 -2.84 21.07
CA LYS A 161 4.45 -3.63 22.29
C LYS A 161 3.73 -3.10 23.54
N ASP A 162 3.56 -1.78 23.63
CA ASP A 162 2.91 -1.11 24.76
C ASP A 162 1.38 -1.05 24.63
N LEU A 163 0.86 -1.32 23.43
CA LEU A 163 -0.56 -1.56 23.24
C LEU A 163 -0.81 -2.97 23.77
N LYS A 164 -1.68 -3.12 24.77
CA LYS A 164 -2.06 -4.41 25.40
C LYS A 164 -2.86 -5.32 24.45
N GLU A 165 -2.57 -5.24 23.16
CA GLU A 165 -3.23 -5.92 22.07
C GLU A 165 -2.61 -7.29 21.84
N LYS A 166 -3.38 -8.14 21.15
CA LYS A 166 -2.86 -9.41 20.65
C LYS A 166 -1.68 -9.15 19.70
N THR A 167 -0.75 -10.11 19.65
CA THR A 167 0.37 -10.13 18.72
C THR A 167 -0.11 -9.77 17.30
N PHE A 168 0.49 -8.74 16.72
CA PHE A 168 0.21 -8.34 15.35
C PHE A 168 0.60 -9.48 14.41
N SER A 169 -0.34 -9.86 13.54
CA SER A 169 -0.13 -10.83 12.47
C SER A 169 -0.91 -10.36 11.25
N VAL A 170 -0.18 -10.03 10.18
CA VAL A 170 -0.78 -9.73 8.87
C VAL A 170 -1.20 -11.05 8.20
N PHE A 171 -2.42 -11.09 7.65
CA PHE A 171 -3.03 -12.29 7.05
C PHE A 171 -3.10 -13.53 8.00
N PRO A 172 -3.66 -13.41 9.21
CA PRO A 172 -3.71 -14.52 10.15
C PRO A 172 -4.59 -15.67 9.63
N GLY A 173 -4.17 -16.92 9.83
CA GLY A 173 -4.93 -18.11 9.41
C GLY A 173 -4.95 -18.37 7.90
N THR A 174 -4.08 -17.71 7.13
CA THR A 174 -3.96 -17.88 5.68
C THR A 174 -2.79 -18.78 5.30
N LYS A 175 -2.65 -19.07 4.00
CA LYS A 175 -1.51 -19.82 3.42
C LYS A 175 -0.38 -18.90 2.93
N CYS A 176 -0.43 -17.62 3.26
CA CYS A 176 0.55 -16.64 2.84
C CYS A 176 1.93 -17.01 3.44
N PRO A 177 2.98 -17.17 2.62
CA PRO A 177 4.27 -17.62 3.12
C PRO A 177 4.92 -16.51 3.97
N PRO A 178 5.23 -16.78 5.25
CA PRO A 178 5.65 -15.74 6.17
C PRO A 178 7.07 -15.25 5.90
N ASP A 179 7.97 -16.16 5.50
CA ASP A 179 9.39 -15.90 5.24
C ASP A 179 9.69 -15.57 3.77
N MET A 180 8.69 -15.61 2.90
CA MET A 180 8.92 -15.33 1.49
C MET A 180 9.32 -13.88 1.31
N ASN A 181 10.42 -13.67 0.60
CA ASN A 181 10.75 -12.40 0.01
C ASN A 181 10.64 -12.54 -1.50
N VAL A 182 9.65 -11.88 -2.11
CA VAL A 182 9.45 -11.88 -3.57
C VAL A 182 10.69 -11.37 -4.33
N ALA A 183 11.59 -10.63 -3.68
CA ALA A 183 12.89 -10.25 -4.25
C ALA A 183 13.81 -11.46 -4.51
N MET A 184 13.65 -12.58 -3.80
CA MET A 184 14.41 -13.82 -4.03
C MET A 184 13.92 -14.57 -5.29
N SER A 185 12.63 -14.45 -5.63
CA SER A 185 12.05 -15.10 -6.82
C SER A 185 12.14 -14.21 -8.07
N TYR A 186 12.36 -12.89 -7.92
CA TYR A 186 12.35 -11.94 -9.04
C TYR A 186 13.40 -10.82 -8.92
N PRO A 187 14.71 -11.13 -9.04
CA PRO A 187 15.79 -10.13 -9.14
C PRO A 187 15.66 -9.20 -10.37
N LYS A 188 14.66 -9.44 -11.24
CA LYS A 188 14.32 -8.66 -12.45
C LYS A 188 13.11 -7.73 -12.28
N LEU A 189 12.58 -7.53 -11.06
CA LEU A 189 11.76 -6.34 -10.81
C LEU A 189 12.73 -5.14 -10.92
N ASP A 190 12.88 -4.65 -12.14
CA ASP A 190 13.71 -3.50 -12.46
C ASP A 190 13.36 -2.39 -11.48
N LYS A 191 14.39 -1.73 -10.91
CA LYS A 191 14.23 -0.55 -10.05
C LYS A 191 13.33 0.48 -10.73
N SER A 192 13.24 0.49 -12.06
CA SER A 192 12.34 1.39 -12.79
C SER A 192 10.83 1.17 -12.53
N CYS A 193 10.39 0.05 -11.96
CA CYS A 193 8.96 -0.32 -11.79
C CYS A 193 8.12 -0.18 -13.09
N LYS A 194 8.76 -0.15 -14.28
CA LYS A 194 8.07 0.05 -15.56
C LYS A 194 7.48 -1.27 -16.08
N CYS A 195 6.18 -1.30 -16.34
CA CYS A 195 5.45 -2.30 -17.13
C CYS A 195 5.07 -1.63 -18.49
N PRO A 196 5.10 -2.24 -19.72
CA PRO A 196 5.17 -3.68 -20.13
C PRO A 196 6.17 -4.01 -21.33
N PRO A 197 6.30 -5.28 -21.86
CA PRO A 197 5.35 -5.90 -22.82
C PRO A 197 5.13 -7.45 -22.71
N PRO A 198 4.08 -8.04 -23.33
CA PRO A 198 4.07 -9.47 -23.69
C PRO A 198 4.93 -9.66 -24.96
N THR A 199 5.65 -10.76 -25.20
CA THR A 199 5.20 -12.14 -25.38
C THR A 199 6.42 -13.05 -25.45
N PHE A 200 6.39 -14.24 -24.85
CA PHE A 200 7.17 -15.36 -25.39
C PHE A 200 6.28 -16.59 -25.50
N LYS A 201 5.70 -16.79 -26.70
CA LYS A 201 5.50 -18.14 -27.19
C LYS A 201 6.87 -18.64 -27.65
N GLN A 202 7.47 -19.55 -26.88
CA GLN A 202 8.23 -20.62 -27.49
C GLN A 202 7.75 -21.93 -26.88
N ARG A 203 6.76 -22.53 -27.55
CA ARG A 203 6.58 -23.98 -27.49
C ARG A 203 7.89 -24.58 -27.98
N GLN A 204 8.61 -25.29 -27.12
CA GLN A 204 9.59 -26.25 -27.58
C GLN A 204 8.80 -27.41 -28.18
N THR A 205 8.78 -27.51 -29.50
CA THR A 205 8.48 -28.76 -30.20
C THR A 205 9.79 -29.53 -30.32
N LYS A 206 9.86 -30.68 -29.65
CA LYS A 206 10.55 -31.84 -30.22
C LYS A 206 9.67 -32.43 -31.32
#